data_AF-A0AAD6F061-F1
#
_entry.id   AF-A0AAD6F061-F1
#
_cell.length_a   1.000
_cell.length_b   1.000
_cell.length_c   1.000
_cell.angle_alpha   90.00
_cell.angle_beta   90.00
_cell.angle_gamma   90.00
#
_symmetry.space_group_name_H-M   'P 1'
#
loop_
_entity.id
_entity.type
_entity.pdbx_description
1 polymer ?
#
loop_
_entity_poly.entity_id
_entity_poly.type
_entity_poly.pdbx_seq_one_letter_code
_entity_poly.pdbx_strand_id
1 'polypeptide(L)'
;MDSDPLLPASDPLPGVVDYQGRPVYHSSSGRWRSALFIIGVEITERFAYYGVSSNLITYLTGPLHQSTAAAAASVNAWHGAASLLPLLGAFIADSWLGRYRTIILASCVYLLALVMLTLSSTLPFLRPPDCSGIMDPTSCSVPVLQLIFFYFSLYLVAIAQSGHKPCVQAFGADQFDQNVPDEFAERSSFFNWWYFGMCGGNIFTVSILNYVQDNVGWGLGFGIPCVVMSIALIIFLAGTRTYRFYPIQKESPFTEVSKFIVALVRGHKRNDIIKQVNEAESSGLDYAKEAKELLKLFPIWATCLVYALVFAQFSTFFIKQAATLDRRIGRTFQVPPAALGSVIDVSVAAFLPIYDKVIVPLARKITKIPSGITMLQRIGIGMMVSLLSMVIAALVEMKRLKTARDFGLVDEPDVPIPMSLWWIVPQYILVGMADVFTMVGLQELFYDQVPDQWRSLGLSLYLSIFGMGNYISSFTVSLIDKITTENGDSWFTNNLNQGHLDYFYWLLAGLSAVAFLAYYFIAQAYVYKNKEDHVISRCVEPRLIQS
;
A
#
# COMPACT_ATOMS: atom_id res chain seq x y z
N MET A 1 39.83 -16.36 48.01
CA MET A 1 38.39 -16.10 47.87
C MET A 1 38.27 -15.04 46.82
N ASP A 2 37.95 -15.52 45.63
CA ASP A 2 38.12 -14.87 44.34
C ASP A 2 37.27 -13.61 44.21
N SER A 3 37.94 -12.50 43.91
CA SER A 3 37.30 -11.32 43.34
C SER A 3 37.10 -11.59 41.86
N ASP A 4 35.89 -11.99 41.49
CA ASP A 4 35.47 -12.01 40.08
C ASP A 4 35.79 -10.63 39.47
N PRO A 5 36.48 -10.57 38.31
CA PRO A 5 36.72 -9.31 37.64
C PRO A 5 35.36 -8.79 37.15
N LEU A 6 34.91 -7.69 37.74
CA LEU A 6 33.80 -6.88 37.24
C LEU A 6 34.02 -6.64 35.75
N LEU A 7 33.19 -7.27 34.92
CA LEU A 7 33.08 -6.97 33.49
C LEU A 7 33.00 -5.44 33.35
N PRO A 8 33.77 -4.81 32.44
CA PRO A 8 33.70 -3.37 32.24
C PRO A 8 32.24 -3.00 31.96
N ALA A 9 31.72 -2.03 32.72
CA ALA A 9 30.36 -1.54 32.55
C ALA A 9 30.20 -1.13 31.09
N SER A 10 29.33 -1.84 30.37
CA SER A 10 29.05 -1.52 28.97
C SER A 10 28.62 -0.07 28.86
N ASP A 11 29.22 0.70 27.96
CA ASP A 11 28.80 2.08 27.75
C ASP A 11 27.33 2.16 27.34
N PRO A 12 26.58 3.17 27.82
CA PRO A 12 25.20 3.37 27.41
C PRO A 12 25.13 3.75 25.94
N LEU A 13 24.06 3.32 25.27
CA LEU A 13 23.77 3.65 23.88
C LEU A 13 23.59 5.17 23.72
N PRO A 14 24.39 5.82 22.84
CA PRO A 14 24.36 7.27 22.69
C PRO A 14 23.02 7.74 22.11
N GLY A 15 22.37 8.67 22.80
CA GLY A 15 21.10 9.26 22.35
C GLY A 15 19.89 8.33 22.43
N VAL A 16 19.99 7.18 23.12
CA VAL A 16 18.90 6.22 23.31
C VAL A 16 18.46 6.20 24.77
N VAL A 17 17.16 6.29 25.00
CA VAL A 17 16.57 6.29 26.35
C VAL A 17 15.51 5.22 26.51
N ASP A 18 15.25 4.81 27.75
CA ASP A 18 14.14 3.95 28.11
C ASP A 18 12.84 4.76 28.25
N TYR A 19 11.73 4.10 28.58
CA TYR A 19 10.43 4.74 28.77
C TYR A 19 10.40 5.79 29.91
N GLN A 20 11.41 5.81 30.79
CA GLN A 20 11.59 6.79 31.87
C GLN A 20 12.58 7.90 31.52
N GLY A 21 13.16 7.89 30.31
CA GLY A 21 14.18 8.84 29.89
C GLY A 21 15.59 8.52 30.39
N ARG A 22 15.83 7.32 30.93
CA ARG A 22 17.15 6.90 31.41
C ARG A 22 17.99 6.31 30.29
N PRO A 23 19.33 6.44 30.32
CA PRO A 23 20.21 5.81 29.33
C PRO A 23 20.02 4.29 29.26
N VAL A 24 20.07 3.74 28.05
CA VAL A 24 19.88 2.31 27.77
C VAL A 24 21.20 1.62 27.53
N TYR A 25 21.32 0.35 27.94
CA TYR A 25 22.45 -0.52 27.64
C TYR A 25 22.05 -1.63 26.65
N HIS A 26 23.03 -2.21 25.94
CA HIS A 26 22.80 -3.27 24.94
C HIS A 26 22.00 -4.46 25.46
N SER A 27 22.21 -4.86 26.72
CA SER A 27 21.56 -6.01 27.34
C SER A 27 20.19 -5.70 27.97
N SER A 28 19.86 -4.42 28.18
CA SER A 28 18.71 -4.04 29.03
C SER A 28 17.40 -3.88 28.26
N SER A 29 17.42 -3.47 26.99
CA SER A 29 16.20 -3.18 26.22
C SER A 29 16.44 -3.33 24.70
N GLY A 30 15.35 -3.38 23.92
CA GLY A 30 15.35 -3.53 22.47
C GLY A 30 15.46 -4.97 21.97
N ARG A 31 16.03 -5.11 20.77
CA ARG A 31 16.27 -6.38 20.05
C ARG A 31 14.99 -7.20 19.87
N TRP A 32 15.14 -8.52 19.71
CA TRP A 32 14.05 -9.45 19.44
C TRP A 32 12.92 -9.43 20.47
N ARG A 33 13.21 -9.18 21.76
CA ARG A 33 12.17 -9.10 22.80
C ARG A 33 11.16 -8.01 22.48
N SER A 34 11.65 -6.83 22.11
CA SER A 34 10.81 -5.71 21.67
C SER A 34 10.21 -5.94 20.29
N ALA A 35 11.01 -6.44 19.35
CA ALA A 35 10.59 -6.63 17.97
C ALA A 35 9.39 -7.60 17.86
N LEU A 36 9.30 -8.63 18.70
CA LEU A 36 8.18 -9.57 18.70
C LEU A 36 6.83 -8.90 19.03
N PHE A 37 6.79 -7.96 19.99
CA PHE A 37 5.57 -7.19 20.26
C PHE A 37 5.17 -6.35 19.04
N ILE A 38 6.14 -5.71 18.40
CA ILE A 38 5.92 -4.80 17.28
C ILE A 38 5.47 -5.60 16.02
N ILE A 39 6.03 -6.78 15.77
CA ILE A 39 5.55 -7.70 14.72
C ILE A 39 4.10 -8.10 14.98
N GLY A 40 3.75 -8.44 16.23
CA GLY A 40 2.36 -8.76 16.59
C GLY A 40 1.39 -7.61 16.32
N VAL A 41 1.81 -6.39 16.61
CA VAL A 41 1.05 -5.15 16.30
C VAL A 41 0.86 -4.98 14.80
N GLU A 42 1.88 -5.23 13.98
CA GLU A 42 1.74 -5.14 12.52
C GLU A 42 0.76 -6.17 11.97
N ILE A 43 0.86 -7.44 12.39
CA ILE A 43 -0.04 -8.49 11.90
C ILE A 43 -1.50 -8.17 12.25
N THR A 44 -1.74 -7.74 13.48
CA THR A 44 -3.09 -7.38 13.95
C THR A 44 -3.63 -6.11 13.28
N GLU A 45 -2.77 -5.12 13.01
CA GLU A 45 -3.16 -3.95 12.25
C GLU A 45 -3.51 -4.30 10.80
N ARG A 46 -2.67 -5.10 10.12
CA ARG A 46 -2.96 -5.57 8.74
C ARG A 46 -4.28 -6.29 8.68
N PHE A 47 -4.59 -7.09 9.70
CA PHE A 47 -5.88 -7.75 9.83
C PHE A 47 -7.03 -6.74 9.88
N ALA A 48 -6.91 -5.68 10.67
CA ALA A 48 -7.94 -4.65 10.77
C ALA A 48 -8.11 -3.87 9.45
N TYR A 49 -7.00 -3.45 8.83
CA TYR A 49 -7.03 -2.67 7.58
C TYR A 49 -7.66 -3.45 6.42
N TYR A 50 -7.12 -4.64 6.12
CA TYR A 50 -7.64 -5.47 5.03
C TYR A 50 -9.02 -6.04 5.34
N GLY A 51 -9.36 -6.16 6.62
CA GLY A 51 -10.71 -6.45 7.06
C GLY A 51 -11.74 -5.41 6.62
N VAL A 52 -11.36 -4.14 6.57
CA VAL A 52 -12.22 -3.07 6.05
C VAL A 52 -12.10 -2.94 4.53
N SER A 53 -10.87 -2.90 4.01
CA SER A 53 -10.63 -2.51 2.62
C SER A 53 -11.00 -3.58 1.60
N SER A 54 -10.78 -4.86 1.91
CA SER A 54 -10.76 -5.92 0.88
C SER A 54 -12.13 -6.22 0.28
N ASN A 55 -13.22 -5.95 1.00
CA ASN A 55 -14.60 -6.17 0.53
C ASN A 55 -15.44 -4.89 0.56
N LEU A 56 -14.80 -3.73 0.64
CA LEU A 56 -15.46 -2.43 0.78
C LEU A 56 -16.43 -2.17 -0.39
N ILE A 57 -16.05 -2.53 -1.62
CA ILE A 57 -16.91 -2.34 -2.80
C ILE A 57 -18.24 -3.08 -2.66
N THR A 58 -18.25 -4.28 -2.08
CA THR A 58 -19.48 -5.07 -1.87
C THR A 58 -20.37 -4.39 -0.84
N TYR A 59 -19.80 -3.83 0.23
CA TYR A 59 -20.56 -3.05 1.21
C TYR A 59 -21.21 -1.81 0.58
N LEU A 60 -20.44 -1.07 -0.24
CA LEU A 60 -20.92 0.16 -0.88
C LEU A 60 -22.09 -0.11 -1.85
N THR A 61 -22.00 -1.16 -2.65
CA THR A 61 -23.05 -1.50 -3.63
C THR A 61 -24.23 -2.27 -3.05
N GLY A 62 -24.00 -3.03 -1.98
CA GLY A 62 -25.03 -3.86 -1.35
C GLY A 62 -25.76 -3.03 -0.29
N PRO A 63 -25.34 -3.11 0.99
CA PRO A 63 -25.95 -2.33 2.06
C PRO A 63 -26.13 -0.83 1.79
N LEU A 64 -25.17 -0.14 1.17
CA LEU A 64 -25.27 1.29 0.90
C LEU A 64 -25.90 1.65 -0.45
N HIS A 65 -26.29 0.65 -1.25
CA HIS A 65 -27.02 0.81 -2.51
C HIS A 65 -26.39 1.79 -3.51
N GLN A 66 -25.07 1.98 -3.48
CA GLN A 66 -24.38 2.81 -4.47
C GLN A 66 -24.29 2.09 -5.81
N SER A 67 -24.26 2.87 -6.89
CA SER A 67 -23.98 2.30 -8.20
C SER A 67 -22.60 1.66 -8.24
N THR A 68 -22.40 0.66 -9.10
CA THR A 68 -21.09 -0.01 -9.24
C THR A 68 -19.97 0.99 -9.54
N ALA A 69 -20.23 1.98 -10.41
CA ALA A 69 -19.29 3.06 -10.71
C ALA A 69 -18.97 3.93 -9.49
N ALA A 70 -20.00 4.43 -8.79
CA ALA A 70 -19.82 5.31 -7.64
C ALA A 70 -19.10 4.60 -6.49
N ALA A 71 -19.42 3.33 -6.26
CA ALA A 71 -18.74 2.48 -5.28
C ALA A 71 -17.27 2.29 -5.64
N ALA A 72 -16.95 1.91 -6.88
CA ALA A 72 -15.58 1.75 -7.34
C ALA A 72 -14.78 3.06 -7.24
N ALA A 73 -15.37 4.19 -7.66
CA ALA A 73 -14.75 5.50 -7.54
C ALA A 73 -14.48 5.88 -6.08
N SER A 74 -15.40 5.59 -5.17
CA SER A 74 -15.27 5.89 -3.74
C SER A 74 -14.22 5.01 -3.05
N VAL A 75 -14.18 3.71 -3.36
CA VAL A 75 -13.14 2.78 -2.89
C VAL A 75 -11.76 3.23 -3.36
N ASN A 76 -11.63 3.61 -4.63
CA ASN A 76 -10.37 4.10 -5.19
C ASN A 76 -9.96 5.43 -4.54
N ALA A 77 -10.88 6.38 -4.36
CA ALA A 77 -10.58 7.63 -3.67
C ALA A 77 -10.08 7.41 -2.24
N TRP A 78 -10.70 6.47 -1.52
CA TRP A 78 -10.30 6.11 -0.16
C TRP A 78 -8.92 5.44 -0.10
N HIS A 79 -8.63 4.48 -1.00
CA HIS A 79 -7.29 3.90 -1.13
C HIS A 79 -6.23 4.94 -1.50
N GLY A 80 -6.62 5.92 -2.34
CA GLY A 80 -5.80 7.08 -2.70
C GLY A 80 -5.40 7.89 -1.46
N ALA A 81 -6.39 8.24 -0.62
CA ALA A 81 -6.17 8.94 0.63
C ALA A 81 -5.30 8.13 1.61
N ALA A 82 -5.61 6.84 1.81
CA ALA A 82 -4.88 5.94 2.70
C ALA A 82 -3.41 5.74 2.29
N SER A 83 -3.08 5.92 1.02
CA SER A 83 -1.71 5.80 0.49
C SER A 83 -0.91 7.11 0.55
N LEU A 84 -1.57 8.27 0.51
CA LEU A 84 -0.90 9.60 0.55
C LEU A 84 -0.79 10.18 1.96
N LEU A 85 -1.80 9.99 2.81
CA LEU A 85 -1.78 10.47 4.18
C LEU A 85 -0.57 10.00 5.01
N PRO A 86 0.04 8.81 4.80
CA PRO A 86 1.25 8.40 5.52
C PRO A 86 2.41 9.40 5.42
N LEU A 87 2.47 10.21 4.34
CA LEU A 87 3.43 11.31 4.20
C LEU A 87 3.28 12.33 5.34
N LEU A 88 2.04 12.70 5.62
CA LEU A 88 1.70 13.64 6.69
C LEU A 88 1.86 12.98 8.06
N GLY A 89 1.46 11.71 8.21
CA GLY A 89 1.62 10.95 9.45
C GLY A 89 3.09 10.84 9.87
N ALA A 90 3.98 10.48 8.93
CA ALA A 90 5.43 10.41 9.17
C ALA A 90 6.02 11.78 9.51
N PHE A 91 5.63 12.84 8.80
CA PHE A 91 6.08 14.21 9.08
C PHE A 91 5.74 14.65 10.50
N ILE A 92 4.49 14.45 10.94
CA ILE A 92 4.03 14.81 12.28
C ILE A 92 4.79 14.00 13.35
N ALA A 93 5.01 12.71 13.09
CA ALA A 93 5.73 11.83 14.00
C ALA A 93 7.19 12.27 14.21
N ASP A 94 7.90 12.54 13.12
CA ASP A 94 9.33 12.88 13.18
C ASP A 94 9.55 14.33 13.64
N SER A 95 8.58 15.24 13.43
CA SER A 95 8.74 16.66 13.79
C SER A 95 8.30 17.01 15.21
N TRP A 96 7.21 16.40 15.72
CA TRP A 96 6.55 16.89 16.95
C TRP A 96 6.23 15.82 17.98
N LEU A 97 5.68 14.67 17.56
CA LEU A 97 5.11 13.70 18.49
C LEU A 97 6.10 12.60 18.91
N GLY A 98 7.05 12.26 18.05
CA GLY A 98 7.83 11.03 18.13
C GLY A 98 7.03 9.81 17.68
N ARG A 99 7.74 8.77 17.24
CA ARG A 99 7.15 7.55 16.67
C ARG A 99 6.22 6.82 17.64
N TYR A 100 6.67 6.59 18.88
CA TYR A 100 5.89 5.87 19.90
C TYR A 100 4.55 6.54 20.24
N ARG A 101 4.55 7.87 20.47
CA ARG A 101 3.31 8.59 20.81
C ARG A 101 2.36 8.65 19.61
N THR A 102 2.91 8.79 18.41
CA THR A 102 2.11 8.76 17.18
C THR A 102 1.42 7.41 16.99
N ILE A 103 2.10 6.29 17.26
CA ILE A 103 1.49 4.95 17.21
C ILE A 103 0.31 4.86 18.17
N ILE A 104 0.46 5.29 19.43
CA ILE A 104 -0.63 5.23 20.41
C ILE A 104 -1.82 6.09 19.98
N LEU A 105 -1.57 7.35 19.58
CA LEU A 105 -2.63 8.25 19.14
C LEU A 105 -3.34 7.71 17.90
N ALA A 106 -2.57 7.21 16.93
CA ALA A 106 -3.10 6.57 15.73
C ALA A 106 -3.94 5.34 16.08
N SER A 107 -3.50 4.48 17.00
CA SER A 107 -4.27 3.31 17.46
C SER A 107 -5.58 3.70 18.14
N CYS A 108 -5.59 4.75 18.97
CA CYS A 108 -6.82 5.27 19.57
C CYS A 108 -7.80 5.80 18.52
N VAL A 109 -7.30 6.56 17.54
CA VAL A 109 -8.12 7.02 16.41
C VAL A 109 -8.63 5.85 15.58
N TYR A 110 -7.81 4.80 15.41
CA TYR A 110 -8.21 3.60 14.68
C TYR A 110 -9.36 2.87 15.38
N LEU A 111 -9.25 2.69 16.69
CA LEU A 111 -10.31 2.08 17.50
C LEU A 111 -11.60 2.87 17.42
N LEU A 112 -11.52 4.20 17.56
CA LEU A 112 -12.69 5.07 17.38
C LEU A 112 -13.32 4.87 15.99
N ALA A 113 -12.50 4.86 14.93
CA ALA A 113 -12.97 4.67 13.57
C ALA A 113 -13.67 3.32 13.37
N LEU A 114 -13.08 2.22 13.87
CA LEU A 114 -13.63 0.87 13.76
C LEU A 114 -14.92 0.70 14.60
N VAL A 115 -14.99 1.32 15.78
CA VAL A 115 -16.23 1.38 16.56
C VAL A 115 -17.31 2.11 15.75
N MET A 116 -17.01 3.30 15.22
CA MET A 116 -17.97 4.05 14.41
C MET A 116 -18.42 3.26 13.17
N LEU A 117 -17.50 2.60 12.47
CA LEU A 117 -17.83 1.76 11.31
C LEU A 117 -18.67 0.53 11.68
N THR A 118 -18.43 -0.06 12.85
CA THR A 118 -19.27 -1.15 13.37
C THR A 118 -20.66 -0.64 13.70
N LEU A 119 -20.76 0.53 14.35
CA LEU A 119 -22.03 1.17 14.69
C LEU A 119 -22.84 1.56 13.45
N SER A 120 -22.19 1.99 12.36
CA SER A 120 -22.86 2.31 11.10
C SER A 120 -23.52 1.11 10.43
N SER A 121 -23.10 -0.11 10.77
CA SER A 121 -23.66 -1.35 10.22
C SER A 121 -24.60 -2.09 11.18
N THR A 122 -24.62 -1.73 12.48
CA THR A 122 -25.36 -2.47 13.53
C THR A 122 -26.49 -1.67 14.16
N LEU A 123 -26.33 -0.36 14.37
CA LEU A 123 -27.35 0.44 15.05
C LEU A 123 -28.54 0.71 14.12
N PRO A 124 -29.80 0.42 14.53
CA PRO A 124 -30.96 0.55 13.64
C PRO A 124 -31.16 1.93 13.01
N PHE A 125 -30.75 2.99 13.70
CA PHE A 125 -30.86 4.38 13.22
C PHE A 125 -29.69 4.82 12.33
N LEU A 126 -28.54 4.11 12.38
CA LEU A 126 -27.37 4.40 11.52
C LEU A 126 -27.21 3.41 10.36
N ARG A 127 -27.81 2.22 10.48
CA ARG A 127 -27.81 1.17 9.46
C ARG A 127 -28.59 1.62 8.22
N PRO A 128 -28.06 1.39 7.01
CA PRO A 128 -28.80 1.59 5.77
C PRO A 128 -30.10 0.78 5.71
N PRO A 129 -31.18 1.31 5.12
CA PRO A 129 -32.44 0.60 5.03
C PRO A 129 -32.31 -0.70 4.20
N ASP A 130 -32.96 -1.77 4.68
CA ASP A 130 -33.10 -3.00 3.91
C ASP A 130 -34.15 -2.80 2.83
N CYS A 131 -33.72 -2.80 1.56
CA CYS A 131 -34.59 -2.57 0.42
C CYS A 131 -35.05 -3.87 -0.27
N SER A 132 -34.81 -5.02 0.37
CA SER A 132 -35.30 -6.32 -0.09
C SER A 132 -36.83 -6.33 -0.11
N GLY A 133 -37.42 -6.28 -1.30
CA GLY A 133 -38.88 -6.34 -1.51
C GLY A 133 -39.56 -5.03 -1.90
N ILE A 134 -38.82 -3.94 -2.13
CA ILE A 134 -39.37 -2.69 -2.66
C ILE A 134 -39.51 -2.79 -4.18
N MET A 135 -40.75 -2.65 -4.69
CA MET A 135 -41.07 -2.78 -6.13
C MET A 135 -40.53 -1.62 -7.00
N ASP A 136 -40.15 -0.50 -6.39
CA ASP A 136 -39.66 0.69 -7.10
C ASP A 136 -38.19 0.99 -6.73
N PRO A 137 -37.22 0.72 -7.62
CA PRO A 137 -35.78 0.90 -7.36
C PRO A 137 -35.40 2.34 -6.99
N THR A 138 -36.22 3.31 -7.37
CA THR A 138 -35.97 4.74 -7.13
C THR A 138 -36.31 5.20 -5.70
N SER A 139 -37.01 4.37 -4.93
CA SER A 139 -37.48 4.72 -3.58
C SER A 139 -36.55 4.28 -2.46
N CYS A 140 -35.50 3.52 -2.78
CA CYS A 140 -34.47 3.11 -1.84
C CYS A 140 -33.28 4.08 -1.90
N SER A 141 -33.31 5.15 -1.09
CA SER A 141 -32.17 6.07 -0.94
C SER A 141 -31.64 6.04 0.50
N VAL A 142 -30.33 5.87 0.66
CA VAL A 142 -29.70 5.96 1.98
C VAL A 142 -29.76 7.41 2.49
N PRO A 143 -30.27 7.65 3.72
CA PRO A 143 -30.25 8.97 4.32
C PRO A 143 -28.85 9.58 4.38
N VAL A 144 -28.74 10.87 4.06
CA VAL A 144 -27.46 11.61 4.00
C VAL A 144 -26.66 11.50 5.31
N LEU A 145 -27.34 11.50 6.47
CA LEU A 145 -26.68 11.37 7.76
C LEU A 145 -25.94 10.03 7.92
N GLN A 146 -26.56 8.93 7.49
CA GLN A 146 -25.95 7.59 7.56
C GLN A 146 -24.74 7.51 6.63
N LEU A 147 -24.86 8.08 5.44
CA LEU A 147 -23.78 8.16 4.47
C LEU A 147 -22.59 8.99 4.98
N ILE A 148 -22.84 10.17 5.55
CA ILE A 148 -21.81 11.02 6.15
C ILE A 148 -21.13 10.30 7.30
N PHE A 149 -21.89 9.65 8.19
CA PHE A 149 -21.34 8.95 9.33
C PHE A 149 -20.44 7.78 8.90
N PHE A 150 -20.87 7.01 7.90
CA PHE A 150 -20.08 5.93 7.32
C PHE A 150 -18.79 6.44 6.64
N TYR A 151 -18.87 7.47 5.79
CA TYR A 151 -17.67 7.99 5.14
C TYR A 151 -16.72 8.65 6.13
N PHE A 152 -17.25 9.35 7.13
CA PHE A 152 -16.43 9.92 8.19
C PHE A 152 -15.65 8.83 8.95
N SER A 153 -16.30 7.73 9.34
CA SER A 153 -15.62 6.61 10.00
C SER A 153 -14.60 5.93 9.08
N LEU A 154 -14.94 5.75 7.80
CA LEU A 154 -14.06 5.17 6.80
C LEU A 154 -12.81 6.02 6.56
N TYR A 155 -12.92 7.34 6.40
CA TYR A 155 -11.76 8.22 6.25
C TYR A 155 -10.96 8.37 7.55
N LEU A 156 -11.60 8.21 8.72
CA LEU A 156 -10.89 8.16 9.99
C LEU A 156 -9.99 6.91 10.10
N VAL A 157 -10.40 5.78 9.51
CA VAL A 157 -9.51 4.60 9.33
C VAL A 157 -8.28 4.96 8.50
N ALA A 158 -8.43 5.68 7.39
CA ALA A 158 -7.29 6.08 6.55
C ALA A 158 -6.32 7.02 7.31
N ILE A 159 -6.87 7.96 8.10
CA ILE A 159 -6.07 8.84 8.97
C ILE A 159 -5.34 8.04 10.05
N ALA A 160 -6.01 7.12 10.73
CA ALA A 160 -5.39 6.27 11.74
C ALA A 160 -4.23 5.46 11.14
N GLN A 161 -4.48 4.82 9.99
CA GLN A 161 -3.48 4.04 9.28
C GLN A 161 -2.25 4.86 8.89
N SER A 162 -2.46 6.14 8.54
CA SER A 162 -1.38 7.04 8.12
C SER A 162 -0.33 7.32 9.19
N GLY A 163 -0.73 7.46 10.45
CA GLY A 163 0.20 7.64 11.56
C GLY A 163 0.76 6.30 12.04
N HIS A 164 -0.04 5.23 11.98
CA HIS A 164 0.33 3.94 12.52
C HIS A 164 1.40 3.25 11.65
N LYS A 165 1.10 2.97 10.38
CA LYS A 165 1.94 2.16 9.49
C LYS A 165 3.41 2.60 9.38
N PRO A 166 3.74 3.84 9.00
CA PRO A 166 5.14 4.25 8.85
C PRO A 166 5.87 4.26 10.20
N CYS A 167 5.18 4.62 11.28
CA CYS A 167 5.78 4.71 12.60
C CYS A 167 6.07 3.35 13.21
N VAL A 168 5.16 2.36 13.11
CA VAL A 168 5.39 1.02 13.67
C VAL A 168 6.56 0.33 12.99
N GLN A 169 6.65 0.40 11.66
CA GLN A 169 7.76 -0.20 10.92
C GLN A 169 9.11 0.44 11.31
N ALA A 170 9.15 1.78 11.35
CA ALA A 170 10.37 2.51 11.72
C ALA A 170 10.75 2.26 13.19
N PHE A 171 9.77 2.30 14.11
CA PHE A 171 9.98 2.03 15.53
C PHE A 171 10.44 0.59 15.80
N GLY A 172 9.97 -0.38 15.00
CA GLY A 172 10.47 -1.77 15.03
C GLY A 172 11.93 -1.89 14.63
N ALA A 173 12.31 -1.20 13.55
CA ALA A 173 13.71 -1.18 13.10
C ALA A 173 14.65 -0.50 14.11
N ASP A 174 14.17 0.55 14.80
CA ASP A 174 14.91 1.29 15.83
C ASP A 174 15.30 0.42 17.04
N GLN A 175 14.66 -0.74 17.22
CA GLN A 175 14.98 -1.64 18.34
C GLN A 175 16.34 -2.33 18.17
N PHE A 176 16.96 -2.23 16.99
CA PHE A 176 18.26 -2.79 16.67
C PHE A 176 19.24 -1.66 16.34
N ASP A 177 20.37 -1.59 17.04
CA ASP A 177 21.41 -0.61 16.78
C ASP A 177 22.13 -0.92 15.46
N GLN A 178 22.35 0.11 14.64
CA GLN A 178 22.99 -0.02 13.33
C GLN A 178 24.52 -0.03 13.42
N ASN A 179 25.08 0.50 14.51
CA ASN A 179 26.52 0.62 14.70
C ASN A 179 27.14 -0.68 15.25
N VAL A 180 26.31 -1.62 15.70
CA VAL A 180 26.73 -2.94 16.19
C VAL A 180 26.48 -3.99 15.12
N PRO A 181 27.53 -4.68 14.61
CA PRO A 181 27.40 -5.65 13.52
C PRO A 181 26.37 -6.76 13.77
N ASP A 182 26.30 -7.29 15.00
CA ASP A 182 25.37 -8.35 15.36
C ASP A 182 23.91 -7.87 15.34
N GLU A 183 23.63 -6.70 15.94
CA GLU A 183 22.28 -6.11 15.94
C GLU A 183 21.87 -5.68 14.52
N PHE A 184 22.81 -5.23 13.69
CA PHE A 184 22.57 -4.93 12.28
C PHE A 184 22.12 -6.18 11.49
N ALA A 185 22.76 -7.33 11.72
CA ALA A 185 22.36 -8.60 11.10
C ALA A 185 20.98 -9.07 11.62
N GLU A 186 20.71 -8.94 12.93
CA GLU A 186 19.40 -9.23 13.53
C GLU A 186 18.28 -8.36 12.93
N ARG A 187 18.55 -7.08 12.65
CA ARG A 187 17.60 -6.17 12.02
C ARG A 187 17.18 -6.63 10.62
N SER A 188 18.11 -7.17 9.83
CA SER A 188 17.76 -7.75 8.52
C SER A 188 16.83 -8.95 8.66
N SER A 189 17.06 -9.79 9.67
CA SER A 189 16.18 -10.93 9.98
C SER A 189 14.80 -10.46 10.47
N PHE A 190 14.72 -9.36 11.23
CA PHE A 190 13.46 -8.73 11.62
C PHE A 190 12.61 -8.36 10.40
N PHE A 191 13.18 -7.72 9.37
CA PHE A 191 12.42 -7.36 8.17
C PHE A 191 11.90 -8.58 7.40
N ASN A 192 12.65 -9.69 7.38
CA ASN A 192 12.18 -10.94 6.78
C ASN A 192 10.96 -11.51 7.51
N TRP A 193 11.03 -11.57 8.85
CA TRP A 193 9.90 -12.04 9.67
C TRP A 193 8.71 -11.10 9.63
N TRP A 194 8.95 -9.80 9.57
CA TRP A 194 7.93 -8.77 9.36
C TRP A 194 7.16 -9.01 8.06
N TYR A 195 7.88 -9.18 6.95
CA TYR A 195 7.28 -9.44 5.64
C TYR A 195 6.52 -10.77 5.62
N PHE A 196 7.11 -11.83 6.18
CA PHE A 196 6.43 -13.13 6.31
C PHE A 196 5.13 -13.02 7.10
N GLY A 197 5.14 -12.33 8.25
CA GLY A 197 3.96 -12.08 9.07
C GLY A 197 2.89 -11.29 8.33
N MET A 198 3.29 -10.29 7.54
CA MET A 198 2.38 -9.48 6.72
C MET A 198 1.68 -10.32 5.64
N CYS A 199 2.44 -11.07 4.84
CA CYS A 199 1.88 -11.90 3.76
C CYS A 199 1.00 -13.02 4.32
N GLY A 200 1.48 -13.74 5.33
CA GLY A 200 0.72 -14.80 5.98
C GLY A 200 -0.57 -14.26 6.60
N GLY A 201 -0.47 -13.15 7.33
CA GLY A 201 -1.62 -12.47 7.93
C GLY A 201 -2.68 -12.10 6.89
N ASN A 202 -2.28 -11.50 5.76
CA ASN A 202 -3.23 -11.05 4.74
C ASN A 202 -4.04 -12.19 4.11
N ILE A 203 -3.38 -13.32 3.80
CA ILE A 203 -4.04 -14.52 3.25
C ILE A 203 -5.17 -14.98 4.18
N PHE A 204 -4.91 -15.03 5.49
CA PHE A 204 -5.92 -15.42 6.48
C PHE A 204 -6.99 -14.34 6.66
N THR A 205 -6.63 -13.06 6.74
CA THR A 205 -7.57 -11.95 6.91
C THR A 205 -8.59 -11.89 5.78
N VAL A 206 -8.12 -11.85 4.53
CA VAL A 206 -8.96 -11.73 3.33
C VAL A 206 -9.86 -12.95 3.17
N SER A 207 -9.39 -14.14 3.56
CA SER A 207 -10.21 -15.36 3.49
C SER A 207 -11.29 -15.39 4.59
N ILE A 208 -10.90 -15.12 5.84
CA ILE A 208 -11.79 -15.27 7.01
C ILE A 208 -12.78 -14.11 7.09
N LEU A 209 -12.34 -12.85 7.03
CA LEU A 209 -13.25 -11.73 7.22
C LEU A 209 -14.22 -11.54 6.07
N ASN A 210 -13.81 -11.79 4.83
CA ASN A 210 -14.74 -11.70 3.71
C ASN A 210 -15.80 -12.80 3.79
N TYR A 211 -15.45 -13.97 4.33
CA TYR A 211 -16.44 -15.00 4.64
C TYR A 211 -17.43 -14.55 5.73
N VAL A 212 -16.92 -13.97 6.82
CA VAL A 212 -17.77 -13.42 7.90
C VAL A 212 -18.69 -12.32 7.37
N GLN A 213 -18.17 -11.39 6.57
CA GLN A 213 -18.94 -10.27 6.02
C GLN A 213 -20.07 -10.73 5.10
N ASP A 214 -19.77 -11.64 4.17
CA ASP A 214 -20.74 -12.07 3.16
C ASP A 214 -21.74 -13.12 3.69
N ASN A 215 -21.33 -14.00 4.63
CA ASN A 215 -22.15 -15.14 5.06
C ASN A 215 -22.71 -15.03 6.48
N VAL A 216 -22.11 -14.20 7.35
CA VAL A 216 -22.54 -14.06 8.75
C VAL A 216 -23.15 -12.67 9.00
N GLY A 217 -22.48 -11.62 8.53
CA GLY A 217 -23.00 -10.26 8.52
C GLY A 217 -21.95 -9.17 8.74
N TRP A 218 -22.24 -7.99 8.18
CA TRP A 218 -21.37 -6.82 8.21
C TRP A 218 -21.06 -6.28 9.61
N GLY A 219 -22.00 -6.41 10.56
CA GLY A 219 -21.77 -5.99 11.95
C GLY A 219 -20.60 -6.69 12.61
N LEU A 220 -20.51 -8.03 12.46
CA LEU A 220 -19.35 -8.79 12.93
C LEU A 220 -18.13 -8.54 12.04
N GLY A 221 -18.34 -8.39 10.73
CA GLY A 221 -17.29 -8.08 9.77
C GLY A 221 -16.47 -6.84 10.11
N PHE A 222 -17.11 -5.77 10.60
CA PHE A 222 -16.42 -4.56 11.07
C PHE A 222 -16.07 -4.59 12.57
N GLY A 223 -16.82 -5.36 13.38
CA GLY A 223 -16.59 -5.49 14.82
C GLY A 223 -15.34 -6.30 15.18
N ILE A 224 -15.04 -7.40 14.46
CA ILE A 224 -13.85 -8.23 14.72
C ILE A 224 -12.54 -7.41 14.58
N PRO A 225 -12.33 -6.62 13.50
CA PRO A 225 -11.23 -5.66 13.41
C PRO A 225 -11.05 -4.79 14.66
N CYS A 226 -12.14 -4.30 15.27
CA CYS A 226 -12.07 -3.47 16.48
C CYS A 226 -11.48 -4.22 17.68
N VAL A 227 -11.87 -5.48 17.87
CA VAL A 227 -11.33 -6.34 18.95
C VAL A 227 -9.86 -6.63 18.69
N VAL A 228 -9.51 -7.00 17.45
CA VAL A 228 -8.12 -7.29 17.05
C VAL A 228 -7.22 -6.07 17.22
N MET A 229 -7.68 -4.88 16.83
CA MET A 229 -6.93 -3.63 17.02
C MET A 229 -6.81 -3.25 18.50
N SER A 230 -7.79 -3.61 19.35
CA SER A 230 -7.70 -3.39 20.80
C SER A 230 -6.61 -4.25 21.41
N ILE A 231 -6.54 -5.51 20.96
CA ILE A 231 -5.46 -6.44 21.32
C ILE A 231 -4.11 -5.90 20.84
N ALA A 232 -4.03 -5.34 19.63
CA ALA A 232 -2.83 -4.72 19.10
C ALA A 232 -2.30 -3.61 20.03
N LEU A 233 -3.18 -2.69 20.46
CA LEU A 233 -2.80 -1.63 21.39
C LEU A 233 -2.32 -2.18 22.74
N ILE A 234 -2.98 -3.20 23.28
CA ILE A 234 -2.55 -3.86 24.53
C ILE A 234 -1.17 -4.50 24.38
N ILE A 235 -0.93 -5.23 23.27
CA ILE A 235 0.37 -5.84 22.95
C ILE A 235 1.45 -4.75 22.85
N PHE A 236 1.17 -3.66 22.14
CA PHE A 236 2.11 -2.55 21.99
C PHE A 236 2.49 -1.93 23.34
N LEU A 237 1.48 -1.64 24.18
CA LEU A 237 1.67 -1.05 25.50
C LEU A 237 2.37 -2.01 26.48
N ALA A 238 2.10 -3.30 26.41
CA ALA A 238 2.80 -4.32 27.21
C ALA A 238 4.31 -4.33 26.94
N GLY A 239 4.71 -4.08 25.68
CA GLY A 239 6.11 -4.00 25.28
C GLY A 239 6.84 -2.72 25.73
N THR A 240 6.15 -1.69 26.23
CA THR A 240 6.71 -0.35 26.55
C THR A 240 8.00 -0.38 27.37
N ARG A 241 8.06 -1.25 28.39
CA ARG A 241 9.24 -1.36 29.26
C ARG A 241 10.46 -1.95 28.57
N THR A 242 10.26 -2.61 27.43
CA THR A 242 11.33 -3.24 26.65
C THR A 242 11.85 -2.33 25.55
N TYR A 243 11.11 -1.30 25.13
CA TYR A 243 11.46 -0.52 23.95
C TYR A 243 12.64 0.43 24.17
N ARG A 244 13.36 0.68 23.08
CA ARG A 244 14.34 1.77 22.93
C ARG A 244 13.67 2.99 22.32
N PHE A 245 13.91 4.16 22.90
CA PHE A 245 13.33 5.43 22.47
C PHE A 245 14.43 6.37 21.99
N TYR A 246 14.23 6.94 20.81
CA TYR A 246 15.10 7.95 20.23
C TYR A 246 14.43 9.32 20.40
N PRO A 247 15.04 10.26 21.13
CA PRO A 247 14.53 11.62 21.26
C PRO A 247 14.43 12.30 19.89
N ILE A 248 13.45 13.19 19.76
CA ILE A 248 13.24 13.99 18.55
C ILE A 248 14.47 14.87 18.31
N GLN A 249 15.06 14.77 17.11
CA GLN A 249 16.13 15.67 16.69
C GLN A 249 15.55 17.04 16.33
N LYS A 250 16.24 18.13 16.70
CA LYS A 250 15.72 19.51 16.59
C LYS A 250 15.43 19.98 15.16
N GLU A 251 15.98 19.33 14.13
CA GLU A 251 15.75 19.68 12.73
C GLU A 251 15.27 18.45 11.95
N SER A 252 14.03 18.48 11.45
CA SER A 252 13.50 17.39 10.64
C SER A 252 13.96 17.52 9.18
N PRO A 253 14.41 16.44 8.52
CA PRO A 253 14.75 16.45 7.09
C PRO A 253 13.60 16.97 6.20
N PHE A 254 12.35 16.77 6.62
CA PHE A 254 11.17 17.25 5.91
C PHE A 254 11.01 18.78 5.94
N THR A 255 11.51 19.45 6.98
CA THR A 255 11.52 20.93 7.02
C THR A 255 12.41 21.51 5.92
N GLU A 256 13.52 20.84 5.59
CA GLU A 256 14.39 21.24 4.48
C GLU A 256 13.75 20.93 3.12
N VAL A 257 13.11 19.77 2.98
CA VAL A 257 12.39 19.39 1.76
C VAL A 257 11.20 20.32 1.48
N SER A 258 10.44 20.69 2.51
CA SER A 258 9.29 21.59 2.37
C SER A 258 9.70 23.01 1.96
N LYS A 259 10.80 23.56 2.49
CA LYS A 259 11.37 24.84 2.04
C LYS A 259 11.66 24.83 0.54
N PHE A 260 12.19 23.73 0.02
CA PHE A 260 12.47 23.59 -1.41
C PHE A 260 11.25 23.38 -2.28
N ILE A 261 10.30 22.55 -1.86
CA ILE A 261 9.04 22.40 -2.60
C ILE A 261 8.35 23.76 -2.70
N VAL A 262 8.34 24.54 -1.62
CA VAL A 262 7.82 25.92 -1.62
C VAL A 262 8.61 26.82 -2.57
N ALA A 263 9.94 26.69 -2.63
CA ALA A 263 10.77 27.42 -3.59
C ALA A 263 10.46 27.02 -5.04
N LEU A 264 10.31 25.72 -5.33
CA LEU A 264 9.93 25.18 -6.64
C LEU A 264 8.57 25.69 -7.12
N VAL A 265 7.56 25.64 -6.24
CA VAL A 265 6.19 26.07 -6.56
C VAL A 265 6.13 27.59 -6.79
N ARG A 266 6.99 28.37 -6.12
CA ARG A 266 7.11 29.82 -6.37
C ARG A 266 7.86 30.14 -7.68
N GLY A 267 8.66 29.22 -8.21
CA GLY A 267 9.35 29.34 -9.48
C GLY A 267 8.40 29.24 -10.67
N HIS A 268 8.06 30.37 -11.31
CA HIS A 268 7.03 30.43 -12.35
C HIS A 268 7.45 29.84 -13.72
N LYS A 269 8.74 29.55 -13.96
CA LYS A 269 9.22 28.93 -15.21
C LYS A 269 10.28 27.86 -14.95
N ARG A 270 10.26 26.80 -15.76
CA ARG A 270 11.26 25.71 -15.74
C ARG A 270 12.71 26.20 -15.79
N ASN A 271 12.99 27.27 -16.54
CA ASN A 271 14.32 27.86 -16.61
C ASN A 271 14.73 28.59 -15.33
N ASP A 272 13.76 29.18 -14.62
CA ASP A 272 14.02 29.85 -13.32
C ASP A 272 14.30 28.80 -12.24
N ILE A 273 13.62 27.65 -12.29
CA ILE A 273 13.88 26.50 -11.41
C ILE A 273 15.31 25.97 -11.64
N ILE A 274 15.69 25.71 -12.90
CA ILE A 274 17.04 25.21 -13.23
C ILE A 274 18.10 26.24 -12.82
N LYS A 275 17.83 27.54 -13.03
CA LYS A 275 18.74 28.62 -12.64
C LYS A 275 18.91 28.72 -11.13
N GLN A 276 17.82 28.69 -10.35
CA GLN A 276 17.87 28.71 -8.88
C GLN A 276 18.57 27.47 -8.31
N VAL A 277 18.34 26.30 -8.88
CA VAL A 277 19.04 25.06 -8.47
C VAL A 277 20.54 25.16 -8.78
N ASN A 278 20.92 25.66 -9.96
CA ASN A 278 22.33 25.84 -10.31
C ASN A 278 23.01 26.94 -9.48
N GLU A 279 22.32 28.03 -9.14
CA GLU A 279 22.82 29.08 -8.24
C GLU A 279 23.03 28.55 -6.81
N ALA A 280 22.10 27.73 -6.30
CA ALA A 280 22.23 27.04 -5.02
C ALA A 280 23.36 25.99 -5.01
N GLU A 281 23.60 25.32 -6.14
CA GLU A 281 24.73 24.40 -6.34
C GLU A 281 26.07 25.15 -6.34
N SER A 282 26.13 26.34 -6.96
CA SER A 282 27.33 27.19 -6.98
C SER A 282 27.68 27.82 -5.62
N SER A 283 26.70 27.89 -4.71
CA SER A 283 26.87 28.35 -3.33
C SER A 283 27.22 27.22 -2.35
N GLY A 284 27.43 25.99 -2.85
CA GLY A 284 27.91 24.86 -2.05
C GLY A 284 26.84 24.20 -1.18
N LEU A 285 25.55 24.47 -1.41
CA LEU A 285 24.49 23.77 -0.68
C LEU A 285 24.27 22.38 -1.29
N ASP A 286 24.57 21.32 -0.51
CA ASP A 286 24.30 19.91 -0.85
C ASP A 286 22.84 19.69 -1.29
N TYR A 287 21.92 20.47 -0.71
CA TYR A 287 20.48 20.46 -0.99
C TYR A 287 20.13 20.52 -2.49
N ALA A 288 20.83 21.35 -3.29
CA ALA A 288 20.50 21.59 -4.69
C ALA A 288 20.82 20.38 -5.59
N LYS A 289 21.94 19.71 -5.31
CA LYS A 289 22.33 18.46 -5.99
C LYS A 289 21.35 17.35 -5.63
N GLU A 290 21.01 17.24 -4.36
CA GLU A 290 20.05 16.28 -3.84
C GLU A 290 18.65 16.42 -4.49
N ALA A 291 18.19 17.66 -4.65
CA ALA A 291 16.95 17.99 -5.36
C ALA A 291 16.95 17.60 -6.85
N LYS A 292 18.08 17.79 -7.54
CA LYS A 292 18.21 17.44 -8.96
C LYS A 292 18.12 15.93 -9.18
N GLU A 293 18.67 15.13 -8.26
CA GLU A 293 18.53 13.67 -8.29
C GLU A 293 17.08 13.23 -8.09
N LEU A 294 16.33 13.87 -7.18
CA LEU A 294 14.89 13.61 -7.05
C LEU A 294 14.11 13.92 -8.33
N LEU A 295 14.40 15.06 -8.98
CA LEU A 295 13.70 15.46 -10.20
C LEU A 295 13.91 14.47 -11.35
N LYS A 296 15.03 13.75 -11.41
CA LYS A 296 15.28 12.69 -12.40
C LYS A 296 14.35 11.48 -12.22
N LEU A 297 13.81 11.26 -11.02
CA LEU A 297 12.88 10.16 -10.75
C LEU A 297 11.45 10.47 -11.18
N PHE A 298 11.09 11.75 -11.35
CA PHE A 298 9.73 12.17 -11.67
C PHE A 298 9.19 11.61 -12.99
N PRO A 299 9.97 11.54 -14.10
CA PRO A 299 9.50 10.92 -15.33
C PRO A 299 9.13 9.43 -15.15
N ILE A 300 9.95 8.68 -14.40
CA ILE A 300 9.67 7.28 -14.08
C ILE A 300 8.42 7.18 -13.21
N TRP A 301 8.34 7.99 -12.15
CA TRP A 301 7.18 8.12 -11.27
C TRP A 301 5.89 8.30 -12.09
N ALA A 302 5.90 9.25 -13.03
CA ALA A 302 4.73 9.59 -13.85
C ALA A 302 4.29 8.42 -14.74
N THR A 303 5.23 7.72 -15.38
CA THR A 303 4.89 6.55 -16.21
C THR A 303 4.34 5.37 -15.43
N CYS A 304 4.68 5.25 -14.14
CA CYS A 304 4.15 4.19 -13.28
C CYS A 304 2.75 4.48 -12.72
N LEU A 305 2.19 5.68 -12.94
CA LEU A 305 0.83 6.02 -12.49
C LEU A 305 -0.25 5.14 -13.14
N VAL A 306 -0.06 4.76 -14.41
CA VAL A 306 -1.00 3.87 -15.12
C VAL A 306 -0.95 2.45 -14.55
N TYR A 307 0.24 1.98 -14.15
CA TYR A 307 0.35 0.71 -13.42
C TYR A 307 -0.46 0.76 -12.11
N ALA A 308 -0.33 1.84 -11.34
CA ALA A 308 -1.10 2.01 -10.10
C ALA A 308 -2.62 2.11 -10.34
N LEU A 309 -3.03 2.73 -11.46
CA LEU A 309 -4.42 2.74 -11.90
C LEU A 309 -4.93 1.31 -12.15
N VAL A 310 -4.18 0.51 -12.91
CA VAL A 310 -4.54 -0.90 -13.18
C VAL A 310 -4.56 -1.73 -11.89
N PHE A 311 -3.60 -1.47 -10.99
CA PHE A 311 -3.55 -2.12 -9.69
C PHE A 311 -4.81 -1.83 -8.85
N ALA A 312 -5.46 -0.68 -8.98
CA ALA A 312 -6.69 -0.38 -8.25
C ALA A 312 -7.90 -1.28 -8.62
N GLN A 313 -7.83 -2.03 -9.73
CA GLN A 313 -8.98 -2.80 -10.22
C GLN A 313 -9.22 -4.10 -9.44
N PHE A 314 -8.21 -4.68 -8.79
CA PHE A 314 -8.40 -5.95 -8.09
C PHE A 314 -9.27 -5.81 -6.83
N SER A 315 -9.26 -4.64 -6.19
CA SER A 315 -10.07 -4.33 -5.00
C SER A 315 -11.45 -3.78 -5.35
N THR A 316 -11.75 -3.62 -6.64
CA THR A 316 -13.01 -3.07 -7.15
C THR A 316 -13.63 -4.00 -8.18
N PHE A 317 -13.43 -3.75 -9.48
CA PHE A 317 -14.17 -4.45 -10.52
C PHE A 317 -13.84 -5.94 -10.63
N PHE A 318 -12.65 -6.40 -10.24
CA PHE A 318 -12.40 -7.84 -10.22
C PHE A 318 -13.31 -8.56 -9.21
N ILE A 319 -13.59 -7.92 -8.06
CA ILE A 319 -14.54 -8.45 -7.07
C ILE A 319 -15.94 -8.48 -7.65
N LYS A 320 -16.34 -7.44 -8.39
CA LYS A 320 -17.65 -7.36 -9.03
C LYS A 320 -17.83 -8.40 -10.14
N GLN A 321 -16.81 -8.56 -10.98
CA GLN A 321 -16.76 -9.61 -11.98
C GLN A 321 -16.88 -11.00 -11.32
N ALA A 322 -16.04 -11.27 -10.30
CA ALA A 322 -16.06 -12.53 -9.55
C ALA A 322 -17.42 -12.82 -8.90
N ALA A 323 -18.13 -11.80 -8.42
CA ALA A 323 -19.40 -11.96 -7.74
C ALA A 323 -20.47 -12.64 -8.60
N THR A 324 -20.41 -12.43 -9.92
CA THR A 324 -21.36 -12.99 -10.90
C THR A 324 -21.06 -14.42 -11.33
N LEU A 325 -19.91 -14.99 -10.94
CA LEU A 325 -19.47 -16.33 -11.34
C LEU A 325 -19.96 -17.43 -10.37
N ASP A 326 -19.94 -18.68 -10.81
CA ASP A 326 -20.09 -19.83 -9.92
C ASP A 326 -18.83 -20.00 -9.07
N ARG A 327 -18.95 -19.57 -7.80
CA ARG A 327 -17.88 -19.58 -6.79
C ARG A 327 -17.87 -20.81 -5.89
N ARG A 328 -18.55 -21.89 -6.29
CA ARG A 328 -18.57 -23.13 -5.50
C ARG A 328 -17.26 -23.91 -5.64
N ILE A 329 -16.67 -24.29 -4.51
CA ILE A 329 -15.58 -25.27 -4.41
C ILE A 329 -16.16 -26.55 -3.79
N GLY A 330 -16.14 -27.63 -4.57
CA GLY A 330 -16.81 -28.87 -4.17
C GLY A 330 -18.33 -28.74 -4.23
N ARG A 331 -19.04 -29.38 -3.30
CA ARG A 331 -20.52 -29.44 -3.31
C ARG A 331 -21.21 -28.38 -2.46
N THR A 332 -20.53 -27.82 -1.46
CA THR A 332 -21.19 -27.05 -0.38
C THR A 332 -20.57 -25.69 -0.10
N PHE A 333 -19.28 -25.48 -0.42
CA PHE A 333 -18.59 -24.25 -0.03
C PHE A 333 -18.64 -23.21 -1.14
N GLN A 334 -19.23 -22.05 -0.86
CA GLN A 334 -19.24 -20.90 -1.76
C GLN A 334 -18.23 -19.86 -1.29
N VAL A 335 -17.22 -19.61 -2.12
CA VAL A 335 -16.12 -18.69 -1.79
C VAL A 335 -16.59 -17.25 -1.95
N PRO A 336 -16.46 -16.36 -0.95
CA PRO A 336 -16.75 -14.92 -1.09
C PRO A 336 -15.98 -14.30 -2.28
N PRO A 337 -16.56 -13.37 -3.06
CA PRO A 337 -15.88 -12.84 -4.25
C PRO A 337 -14.58 -12.11 -3.88
N ALA A 338 -14.61 -11.31 -2.81
CA ALA A 338 -13.45 -10.59 -2.30
C ALA A 338 -12.35 -11.52 -1.76
N ALA A 339 -12.71 -12.72 -1.29
CA ALA A 339 -11.73 -13.69 -0.80
C ALA A 339 -10.80 -14.20 -1.92
N LEU A 340 -11.20 -14.10 -3.20
CA LEU A 340 -10.32 -14.40 -4.33
C LEU A 340 -9.11 -13.47 -4.41
N GLY A 341 -9.15 -12.30 -3.77
CA GLY A 341 -7.98 -11.43 -3.60
C GLY A 341 -6.79 -12.13 -2.94
N SER A 342 -7.02 -13.13 -2.09
CA SER A 342 -5.96 -13.93 -1.46
C SER A 342 -5.06 -14.68 -2.47
N VAL A 343 -5.56 -14.93 -3.69
CA VAL A 343 -4.77 -15.51 -4.79
C VAL A 343 -3.58 -14.61 -5.15
N ILE A 344 -3.72 -13.28 -5.02
CA ILE A 344 -2.62 -12.33 -5.24
C ILE A 344 -1.53 -12.58 -4.21
N ASP A 345 -1.89 -12.63 -2.92
CA ASP A 345 -0.91 -12.83 -1.84
C ASP A 345 -0.23 -14.21 -1.94
N VAL A 346 -0.97 -15.26 -2.30
CA VAL A 346 -0.41 -16.60 -2.56
C VAL A 346 0.54 -16.57 -3.76
N SER A 347 0.17 -15.85 -4.83
CA SER A 347 1.04 -15.65 -5.99
C SER A 347 2.34 -14.94 -5.59
N VAL A 348 2.26 -13.84 -4.84
CA VAL A 348 3.43 -13.11 -4.32
C VAL A 348 4.31 -14.03 -3.47
N ALA A 349 3.72 -14.76 -2.52
CA ALA A 349 4.44 -15.68 -1.63
C ALA A 349 5.13 -16.82 -2.39
N ALA A 350 4.55 -17.28 -3.51
CA ALA A 350 5.15 -18.31 -4.37
C ALA A 350 6.23 -17.74 -5.30
N PHE A 351 5.98 -16.60 -5.95
CA PHE A 351 6.86 -16.03 -6.97
C PHE A 351 8.07 -15.30 -6.39
N LEU A 352 7.99 -14.73 -5.18
CA LEU A 352 9.12 -14.02 -4.58
C LEU A 352 10.34 -14.94 -4.34
N PRO A 353 10.22 -16.13 -3.71
CA PRO A 353 11.33 -17.08 -3.61
C PRO A 353 11.82 -17.58 -4.97
N ILE A 354 10.92 -17.78 -5.94
CA ILE A 354 11.30 -18.18 -7.31
C ILE A 354 12.15 -17.10 -7.96
N TYR A 355 11.78 -15.83 -7.81
CA TYR A 355 12.55 -14.71 -8.31
C TYR A 355 13.95 -14.70 -7.70
N ASP A 356 14.07 -14.74 -6.38
CA ASP A 356 15.36 -14.64 -5.68
C ASP A 356 16.26 -15.86 -5.86
N LYS A 357 15.70 -17.08 -5.87
CA LYS A 357 16.47 -18.33 -5.89
C LYS A 357 16.68 -18.91 -7.28
N VAL A 358 15.84 -18.57 -8.25
CA VAL A 358 15.91 -19.13 -9.61
C VAL A 358 16.19 -18.04 -10.63
N ILE A 359 15.35 -17.00 -10.69
CA ILE A 359 15.47 -15.96 -11.73
C ILE A 359 16.74 -15.14 -11.55
N VAL A 360 17.04 -14.65 -10.35
CA VAL A 360 18.23 -13.83 -10.07
C VAL A 360 19.53 -14.58 -10.37
N PRO A 361 19.78 -15.82 -9.89
CA PRO A 361 21.00 -16.54 -10.22
C PRO A 361 21.14 -16.87 -11.71
N LEU A 362 20.03 -17.20 -12.38
CA LEU A 362 20.04 -17.46 -13.83
C LEU A 362 20.34 -16.18 -14.63
N ALA A 363 19.66 -15.09 -14.30
CA ALA A 363 19.88 -13.79 -14.92
C ALA A 363 21.31 -13.32 -14.70
N ARG A 364 21.87 -13.48 -13.48
CA ARG A 364 23.26 -13.13 -13.16
C ARG A 364 24.28 -13.87 -14.01
N LYS A 365 24.03 -15.14 -14.36
CA LYS A 365 24.89 -15.91 -15.29
C LYS A 365 24.92 -15.29 -16.70
N ILE A 366 23.82 -14.67 -17.12
CA ILE A 366 23.67 -14.09 -18.46
C ILE A 366 24.11 -12.63 -18.50
N THR A 367 23.59 -11.79 -17.60
CA THR A 367 23.79 -10.33 -17.57
C THR A 367 25.10 -9.94 -16.89
N LYS A 368 25.67 -10.81 -16.06
CA LYS A 368 26.81 -10.53 -15.16
C LYS A 368 26.56 -9.41 -14.14
N ILE A 369 25.31 -8.97 -13.97
CA ILE A 369 24.91 -7.97 -12.98
C ILE A 369 24.67 -8.67 -11.63
N PRO A 370 25.18 -8.16 -10.49
CA PRO A 370 25.00 -8.77 -9.17
C PRO A 370 23.55 -9.05 -8.78
N SER A 371 22.63 -8.13 -9.10
CA SER A 371 21.18 -8.24 -8.87
C SER A 371 20.45 -9.10 -9.91
N GLY A 372 21.14 -9.66 -10.91
CA GLY A 372 20.55 -10.40 -12.02
C GLY A 372 20.00 -9.50 -13.13
N ILE A 373 19.09 -8.59 -12.81
CA ILE A 373 18.55 -7.57 -13.73
C ILE A 373 18.60 -6.17 -13.07
N THR A 374 18.52 -5.11 -13.86
CA THR A 374 18.47 -3.75 -13.32
C THR A 374 17.10 -3.45 -12.69
N MET A 375 17.05 -2.48 -11.75
CA MET A 375 15.78 -2.07 -11.12
C MET A 375 14.75 -1.62 -12.17
N LEU A 376 15.20 -0.93 -13.23
CA LEU A 376 14.32 -0.47 -14.31
C LEU A 376 13.82 -1.63 -15.17
N GLN A 377 14.68 -2.60 -15.47
CA GLN A 377 14.24 -3.83 -16.16
C GLN A 377 13.20 -4.59 -15.35
N ARG A 378 13.40 -4.68 -14.02
CA ARG A 378 12.44 -5.33 -13.10
C ARG A 378 11.08 -4.64 -13.15
N ILE A 379 11.04 -3.31 -13.04
CA ILE A 379 9.80 -2.51 -13.15
C ILE A 379 9.15 -2.70 -14.53
N GLY A 380 9.92 -2.62 -15.61
CA GLY A 380 9.41 -2.79 -16.97
C GLY A 380 8.77 -4.16 -17.21
N ILE A 381 9.38 -5.25 -16.71
CA ILE A 381 8.79 -6.59 -16.77
C ILE A 381 7.45 -6.62 -16.04
N GLY A 382 7.38 -6.07 -14.83
CA GLY A 382 6.13 -6.01 -14.07
C GLY A 382 5.04 -5.19 -14.76
N MET A 383 5.38 -4.08 -15.41
CA MET A 383 4.44 -3.31 -16.24
C MET A 383 3.93 -4.12 -17.45
N MET A 384 4.77 -4.93 -18.09
CA MET A 384 4.32 -5.85 -19.15
C MET A 384 3.39 -6.95 -18.62
N VAL A 385 3.71 -7.54 -17.46
CA VAL A 385 2.85 -8.55 -16.82
C VAL A 385 1.50 -7.94 -16.43
N SER A 386 1.48 -6.69 -15.96
CA SER A 386 0.25 -5.93 -15.68
C SER A 386 -0.58 -5.66 -16.93
N LEU A 387 0.05 -5.35 -18.07
CA LEU A 387 -0.64 -5.25 -19.36
C LEU A 387 -1.28 -6.59 -19.73
N LEU A 388 -0.55 -7.69 -19.62
CA LEU A 388 -1.07 -9.02 -19.91
C LEU A 388 -2.24 -9.39 -18.99
N SER A 389 -2.20 -9.00 -17.71
CA SER A 389 -3.31 -9.27 -16.80
C SER A 389 -4.60 -8.55 -17.21
N MET A 390 -4.51 -7.32 -17.72
CA MET A 390 -5.68 -6.58 -18.25
C MET A 390 -6.20 -7.19 -19.55
N VAL A 391 -5.32 -7.66 -20.44
CA VAL A 391 -5.75 -8.39 -21.65
C VAL A 391 -6.51 -9.66 -21.26
N ILE A 392 -5.97 -10.46 -20.32
CA ILE A 392 -6.65 -11.66 -19.83
C ILE A 392 -7.99 -11.30 -19.17
N ALA A 393 -8.04 -10.26 -18.33
CA ALA A 393 -9.27 -9.82 -17.68
C ALA A 393 -10.35 -9.40 -18.69
N ALA A 394 -9.96 -8.69 -19.75
CA ALA A 394 -10.86 -8.32 -20.84
C ALA A 394 -11.41 -9.57 -21.57
N LEU A 395 -10.55 -10.53 -21.90
CA LEU A 395 -10.96 -11.78 -22.57
C LEU A 395 -11.88 -12.64 -21.70
N VAL A 396 -11.58 -12.74 -20.40
CA VAL A 396 -12.42 -13.44 -19.41
C VAL A 396 -13.79 -12.76 -19.32
N GLU A 397 -13.82 -11.42 -19.31
CA GLU A 397 -15.08 -10.67 -19.26
C GLU A 397 -15.92 -10.84 -20.52
N MET A 398 -15.30 -10.80 -21.71
CA MET A 398 -15.99 -11.08 -22.96
C MET A 398 -16.60 -12.49 -22.96
N LYS A 399 -15.88 -13.48 -22.42
CA LYS A 399 -16.39 -14.84 -22.28
C LYS A 399 -17.54 -14.93 -21.28
N ARG A 400 -17.46 -14.19 -20.17
CA ARG A 400 -18.51 -14.12 -19.15
C ARG A 400 -19.79 -13.52 -19.73
N LEU A 401 -19.70 -12.36 -20.39
CA LEU A 401 -20.83 -11.69 -21.05
C LEU A 401 -21.46 -12.57 -22.13
N LYS A 402 -20.64 -13.24 -22.94
CA LYS A 402 -21.14 -14.21 -23.92
C LYS A 402 -21.91 -15.36 -23.24
N THR A 403 -21.39 -15.91 -22.16
CA THR A 403 -22.04 -17.00 -21.43
C THR A 403 -23.36 -16.54 -20.79
N ALA A 404 -23.42 -15.31 -20.26
CA ALA A 404 -24.68 -14.75 -19.76
C ALA A 404 -25.75 -14.66 -20.87
N ARG A 405 -25.36 -14.23 -22.08
CA ARG A 405 -26.26 -14.18 -23.25
C ARG A 405 -26.69 -15.57 -23.72
N ASP A 406 -25.74 -16.50 -23.85
CA ASP A 406 -25.99 -17.86 -24.33
C ASP A 406 -26.99 -18.62 -23.41
N PHE A 407 -26.99 -18.31 -22.11
CA PHE A 407 -27.91 -18.90 -21.13
C PHE A 407 -29.14 -18.03 -20.81
N GLY A 408 -29.31 -16.87 -21.46
CA GLY A 408 -30.46 -15.98 -21.23
C GLY A 408 -30.46 -15.26 -19.88
N LEU A 409 -29.31 -15.15 -19.21
CA LEU A 409 -29.15 -14.57 -17.86
C LEU A 409 -28.84 -13.06 -17.88
N VAL A 410 -29.06 -12.38 -19.00
CA VAL A 410 -28.70 -10.96 -19.15
C VAL A 410 -29.47 -10.07 -18.18
N ASP A 411 -30.74 -10.38 -17.94
CA ASP A 411 -31.62 -9.60 -17.07
C ASP A 411 -31.76 -10.20 -15.66
N GLU A 412 -30.96 -11.22 -15.34
CA GLU A 412 -30.95 -11.93 -14.05
C GLU A 412 -29.62 -11.69 -13.30
N PRO A 413 -29.42 -10.51 -12.66
CA PRO A 413 -28.16 -10.14 -12.04
C PRO A 413 -27.78 -11.00 -10.81
N ASP A 414 -28.77 -11.57 -10.13
CA ASP A 414 -28.59 -12.35 -8.90
C ASP A 414 -28.30 -13.83 -9.15
N VAL A 415 -28.52 -14.31 -10.39
CA VAL A 415 -28.27 -15.70 -10.76
C VAL A 415 -26.81 -15.85 -11.19
N PRO A 416 -26.03 -16.75 -10.54
CA PRO A 416 -24.65 -16.99 -10.94
C PRO A 416 -24.57 -17.50 -12.38
N ILE A 417 -23.72 -16.87 -13.18
CA ILE A 417 -23.41 -17.33 -14.54
C ILE A 417 -22.75 -18.71 -14.42
N PRO A 418 -23.09 -19.68 -15.29
CA PRO A 418 -22.52 -21.04 -15.31
C PRO A 418 -21.07 -21.04 -15.83
N MET A 419 -20.21 -20.26 -15.20
CA MET A 419 -18.80 -20.08 -15.46
C MET A 419 -18.07 -20.16 -14.11
N SER A 420 -17.18 -21.13 -13.99
CA SER A 420 -16.47 -21.38 -12.73
C SER A 420 -15.52 -20.24 -12.37
N LEU A 421 -15.36 -19.99 -11.07
CA LEU A 421 -14.38 -19.05 -10.52
C LEU A 421 -12.96 -19.25 -11.06
N TRP A 422 -12.56 -20.46 -11.46
CA TRP A 422 -11.20 -20.73 -11.95
C TRP A 422 -10.81 -19.94 -13.20
N TRP A 423 -11.79 -19.42 -13.96
CA TRP A 423 -11.54 -18.54 -15.09
C TRP A 423 -10.94 -17.19 -14.70
N ILE A 424 -11.22 -16.69 -13.49
CA ILE A 424 -10.70 -15.40 -13.01
C ILE A 424 -9.35 -15.54 -12.30
N VAL A 425 -8.95 -16.75 -11.92
CA VAL A 425 -7.69 -16.99 -11.20
C VAL A 425 -6.44 -16.53 -11.98
N PRO A 426 -6.32 -16.72 -13.31
CA PRO A 426 -5.15 -16.26 -14.07
C PRO A 426 -4.86 -14.76 -13.97
N GLN A 427 -5.88 -13.89 -14.04
CA GLN A 427 -5.67 -12.44 -13.89
C GLN A 427 -5.19 -12.07 -12.48
N TYR A 428 -5.67 -12.74 -11.43
CA TYR A 428 -5.17 -12.54 -10.06
C TYR A 428 -3.72 -13.02 -9.88
N ILE A 429 -3.35 -14.17 -10.45
CA ILE A 429 -1.97 -14.67 -10.43
C ILE A 429 -1.03 -13.67 -11.11
N LEU A 430 -1.39 -13.18 -12.30
CA LEU A 430 -0.60 -12.20 -13.05
C LEU A 430 -0.48 -10.87 -12.31
N VAL A 431 -1.52 -10.42 -11.60
CA VAL A 431 -1.42 -9.24 -10.72
C VAL A 431 -0.39 -9.47 -9.61
N GLY A 432 -0.41 -10.63 -8.92
CA GLY A 432 0.59 -10.95 -7.90
C GLY A 432 2.01 -11.09 -8.47
N MET A 433 2.17 -11.63 -9.68
CA MET A 433 3.46 -11.64 -10.38
C MET A 433 3.93 -10.21 -10.68
N ALA A 434 3.06 -9.36 -11.23
CA ALA A 434 3.40 -7.97 -11.53
C ALA A 434 3.83 -7.22 -10.27
N ASP A 435 3.23 -7.53 -9.11
CA ASP A 435 3.58 -6.93 -7.82
C ASP A 435 5.04 -7.23 -7.40
N VAL A 436 5.46 -8.51 -7.48
CA VAL A 436 6.84 -8.94 -7.17
C VAL A 436 7.90 -8.21 -8.02
N PHE A 437 7.55 -7.85 -9.26
CA PHE A 437 8.44 -7.15 -10.18
C PHE A 437 8.36 -5.62 -10.00
N THR A 438 7.17 -5.03 -10.12
CA THR A 438 6.98 -3.58 -10.13
C THR A 438 7.08 -2.97 -8.73
N MET A 439 6.38 -3.52 -7.74
CA MET A 439 6.31 -2.91 -6.40
C MET A 439 7.67 -2.96 -5.71
N VAL A 440 8.31 -4.13 -5.71
CA VAL A 440 9.66 -4.29 -5.14
C VAL A 440 10.69 -3.48 -5.93
N GLY A 441 10.59 -3.46 -7.27
CA GLY A 441 11.49 -2.69 -8.12
C GLY A 441 11.37 -1.17 -7.91
N LEU A 442 10.16 -0.64 -7.75
CA LEU A 442 9.93 0.76 -7.44
C LEU A 442 10.43 1.11 -6.03
N GLN A 443 10.17 0.25 -5.05
CA GLN A 443 10.65 0.46 -3.69
C GLN A 443 12.19 0.52 -3.67
N GLU A 444 12.87 -0.40 -4.36
CA GLU A 444 14.33 -0.43 -4.47
C GLU A 444 14.86 0.81 -5.20
N LEU A 445 14.27 1.17 -6.35
CA LEU A 445 14.68 2.34 -7.13
C LEU A 445 14.56 3.65 -6.33
N PHE A 446 13.40 3.90 -5.74
CA PHE A 446 13.18 5.14 -4.99
C PHE A 446 13.92 5.17 -3.66
N TYR A 447 14.33 4.02 -3.11
CA TYR A 447 15.21 3.99 -1.95
C TYR A 447 16.68 4.28 -2.33
N ASP A 448 17.17 3.66 -3.40
CA ASP A 448 18.59 3.70 -3.77
C ASP A 448 19.01 4.93 -4.55
N GLN A 449 18.10 5.54 -5.32
CA GLN A 449 18.42 6.69 -6.18
C GLN A 449 18.27 8.03 -5.44
N VAL A 450 17.62 8.03 -4.28
CA VAL A 450 17.44 9.21 -3.46
C VAL A 450 18.68 9.42 -2.56
N PRO A 451 19.07 10.68 -2.25
CA PRO A 451 20.17 10.95 -1.33
C PRO A 451 20.02 10.24 0.03
N ASP A 452 21.15 9.90 0.66
CA ASP A 452 21.16 9.16 1.93
C ASP A 452 20.29 9.81 3.01
N GLN A 453 20.27 11.14 3.04
CA GLN A 453 19.52 11.95 3.99
C GLN A 453 18.00 11.87 3.77
N TRP A 454 17.56 11.48 2.57
CA TRP A 454 16.16 11.54 2.12
C TRP A 454 15.56 10.15 1.81
N ARG A 455 16.18 9.05 2.24
CA ARG A 455 15.68 7.69 1.96
C ARG A 455 14.23 7.46 2.40
N SER A 456 13.79 8.08 3.49
CA SER A 456 12.38 8.05 3.93
C SER A 456 11.46 8.75 2.94
N LEU A 457 11.87 9.91 2.40
CA LEU A 457 11.17 10.62 1.34
C LEU A 457 11.07 9.78 0.05
N GLY A 458 12.09 8.97 -0.26
CA GLY A 458 12.05 8.03 -1.39
C GLY A 458 10.90 7.03 -1.31
N LEU A 459 10.77 6.33 -0.16
CA LEU A 459 9.67 5.39 0.08
C LEU A 459 8.30 6.08 0.04
N SER A 460 8.25 7.29 0.58
CA SER A 460 7.11 8.19 0.54
C SER A 460 6.68 8.56 -0.89
N LEU A 461 7.65 8.90 -1.77
CA LEU A 461 7.40 9.16 -3.19
C LEU A 461 6.91 7.91 -3.92
N TYR A 462 7.44 6.73 -3.60
CA TYR A 462 6.93 5.46 -4.11
C TYR A 462 5.45 5.24 -3.75
N LEU A 463 5.06 5.41 -2.47
CA LEU A 463 3.66 5.26 -2.03
C LEU A 463 2.72 6.26 -2.72
N SER A 464 3.23 7.46 -3.03
CA SER A 464 2.46 8.46 -3.77
C SER A 464 2.05 8.03 -5.18
N ILE A 465 2.79 7.12 -5.82
CA ILE A 465 2.42 6.54 -7.12
C ILE A 465 1.07 5.83 -6.98
N PHE A 466 0.92 5.00 -5.95
CA PHE A 466 -0.31 4.25 -5.68
C PHE A 466 -1.45 5.16 -5.24
N GLY A 467 -1.14 6.17 -4.42
CA GLY A 467 -2.11 7.17 -4.01
C GLY A 467 -2.69 7.95 -5.19
N MET A 468 -1.82 8.49 -6.03
CA MET A 468 -2.22 9.25 -7.22
C MET A 468 -2.90 8.35 -8.26
N GLY A 469 -2.37 7.14 -8.51
CA GLY A 469 -2.98 6.18 -9.43
C GLY A 469 -4.41 5.79 -9.03
N ASN A 470 -4.68 5.65 -7.73
CA ASN A 470 -6.03 5.42 -7.22
C ASN A 470 -6.96 6.62 -7.44
N TYR A 471 -6.50 7.86 -7.27
CA TYR A 471 -7.30 9.04 -7.62
C TYR A 471 -7.56 9.14 -9.12
N ILE A 472 -6.57 8.84 -9.96
CA ILE A 472 -6.77 8.78 -11.41
C ILE A 472 -7.77 7.68 -11.76
N SER A 473 -7.72 6.52 -11.11
CA SER A 473 -8.71 5.45 -11.28
C SER A 473 -10.12 5.92 -10.90
N SER A 474 -10.27 6.58 -9.74
CA SER A 474 -11.54 7.16 -9.30
C SER A 474 -12.11 8.15 -10.32
N PHE A 475 -11.27 9.09 -10.79
CA PHE A 475 -11.63 10.06 -11.82
C PHE A 475 -12.01 9.38 -13.15
N THR A 476 -11.23 8.40 -13.59
CA THR A 476 -11.43 7.69 -14.86
C THR A 476 -12.76 6.93 -14.85
N VAL A 477 -13.07 6.23 -13.75
CA VAL A 477 -14.35 5.54 -13.58
C VAL A 477 -15.52 6.53 -13.64
N SER A 478 -15.48 7.61 -12.85
CA SER A 478 -16.54 8.61 -12.84
C SER A 478 -16.72 9.31 -14.20
N LEU A 479 -15.62 9.57 -14.91
CA LEU A 479 -15.65 10.19 -16.23
C LEU A 479 -16.30 9.26 -17.27
N ILE A 480 -15.89 8.00 -17.31
CA ILE A 480 -16.44 7.01 -18.24
C ILE A 480 -17.91 6.75 -17.92
N ASP A 481 -18.26 6.61 -16.64
CA ASP A 481 -19.65 6.44 -16.20
C ASP A 481 -20.52 7.60 -16.72
N LYS A 482 -20.07 8.84 -16.54
CA LYS A 482 -20.78 10.02 -17.06
C LYS A 482 -20.92 10.01 -18.59
N ILE A 483 -19.83 9.79 -19.32
CA ILE A 483 -19.83 9.83 -20.80
C ILE A 483 -20.69 8.71 -21.41
N THR A 484 -20.67 7.54 -20.81
CA THR A 484 -21.38 6.35 -21.33
C THR A 484 -22.87 6.42 -21.02
N THR A 485 -23.25 6.94 -19.85
CA THR A 485 -24.65 7.15 -19.47
C THR A 485 -25.36 8.19 -20.35
N GLU A 486 -24.63 9.15 -20.94
CA GLU A 486 -25.20 10.13 -21.89
C GLU A 486 -25.67 9.48 -23.20
N ASN A 487 -25.09 8.34 -23.59
CA ASN A 487 -25.32 7.69 -24.89
C ASN A 487 -26.00 6.31 -24.78
N GLY A 488 -26.46 5.93 -23.58
CA GLY A 488 -27.06 4.62 -23.31
C GLY A 488 -26.73 4.14 -21.90
N ASP A 489 -26.63 2.83 -21.72
CA ASP A 489 -26.26 2.24 -20.44
C ASP A 489 -24.76 2.44 -20.15
N SER A 490 -24.45 2.74 -18.89
CA SER A 490 -23.07 2.86 -18.41
C SER A 490 -22.27 1.58 -18.63
N TRP A 491 -20.96 1.70 -18.92
CA TRP A 491 -20.08 0.51 -18.92
C TRP A 491 -20.06 -0.22 -17.57
N PHE A 492 -20.42 0.50 -16.49
CA PHE A 492 -20.42 0.02 -15.11
C PHE A 492 -21.83 -0.06 -14.53
N THR A 493 -22.81 -0.49 -15.33
CA THR A 493 -24.18 -0.73 -14.86
C THR A 493 -24.23 -1.57 -13.57
N ASN A 494 -25.29 -1.38 -12.79
CA ASN A 494 -25.53 -2.18 -11.58
C ASN A 494 -25.71 -3.66 -11.92
N ASN A 495 -26.42 -3.94 -13.02
CA ASN A 495 -26.44 -5.27 -13.62
C ASN A 495 -25.23 -5.43 -14.56
N LEU A 496 -24.15 -6.02 -14.05
CA LEU A 496 -22.93 -6.27 -14.83
C LEU A 496 -23.16 -7.11 -16.10
N ASN A 497 -24.26 -7.85 -16.22
CA ASN A 497 -24.54 -8.65 -17.41
C ASN A 497 -24.98 -7.79 -18.61
N GLN A 498 -25.49 -6.59 -18.35
CA GLN A 498 -25.82 -5.58 -19.36
C GLN A 498 -24.68 -4.58 -19.61
N GLY A 499 -23.72 -4.50 -18.67
CA GLY A 499 -22.58 -3.59 -18.75
C GLY A 499 -21.48 -4.06 -19.71
N HIS A 500 -20.46 -3.21 -19.85
CA HIS A 500 -19.34 -3.40 -20.76
C HIS A 500 -17.99 -3.21 -20.04
N LEU A 501 -17.80 -4.02 -19.00
CA LEU A 501 -16.55 -4.02 -18.24
C LEU A 501 -15.35 -4.51 -19.08
N ASP A 502 -15.61 -5.29 -20.13
CA ASP A 502 -14.62 -5.69 -21.12
C ASP A 502 -14.02 -4.50 -21.87
N TYR A 503 -14.83 -3.51 -22.25
CA TYR A 503 -14.35 -2.28 -22.89
C TYR A 503 -13.46 -1.48 -21.95
N PHE A 504 -13.81 -1.42 -20.67
CA PHE A 504 -12.97 -0.77 -19.67
C PHE A 504 -11.63 -1.49 -19.52
N TYR A 505 -11.60 -2.82 -19.42
CA TYR A 505 -10.35 -3.58 -19.34
C TYR A 505 -9.49 -3.44 -20.61
N TRP A 506 -10.09 -3.38 -21.80
CA TRP A 506 -9.36 -3.08 -23.03
C TRP A 506 -8.78 -1.65 -23.05
N LEU A 507 -9.52 -0.67 -22.56
CA LEU A 507 -9.01 0.69 -22.39
C LEU A 507 -7.80 0.70 -21.44
N LEU A 508 -7.88 -0.01 -20.31
CA LEU A 508 -6.77 -0.12 -19.37
C LEU A 508 -5.55 -0.84 -19.97
N ALA A 509 -5.78 -1.89 -20.77
CA ALA A 509 -4.71 -2.57 -21.51
C ALA A 509 -4.03 -1.62 -22.52
N GLY A 510 -4.82 -0.82 -23.25
CA GLY A 510 -4.30 0.19 -24.18
C GLY A 510 -3.50 1.28 -23.47
N LEU A 511 -4.02 1.84 -22.37
CA LEU A 511 -3.29 2.80 -21.54
C LEU A 511 -1.99 2.21 -20.99
N SER A 512 -2.03 0.94 -20.57
CA SER A 512 -0.84 0.23 -20.07
C SER A 512 0.21 0.04 -21.16
N ALA A 513 -0.20 -0.22 -22.41
CA ALA A 513 0.71 -0.31 -23.54
C ALA A 513 1.41 1.03 -23.81
N VAL A 514 0.64 2.12 -23.83
CA VAL A 514 1.19 3.48 -23.99
C VAL A 514 2.13 3.83 -22.85
N ALA A 515 1.75 3.53 -21.60
CA ALA A 515 2.57 3.78 -20.43
C ALA A 515 3.87 2.97 -20.44
N PHE A 516 3.82 1.70 -20.85
CA PHE A 516 4.99 0.85 -20.99
C PHE A 516 5.95 1.36 -22.07
N LEU A 517 5.43 1.81 -23.23
CA LEU A 517 6.26 2.41 -24.28
C LEU A 517 6.93 3.70 -23.81
N ALA A 518 6.18 4.59 -23.15
CA ALA A 518 6.73 5.81 -22.56
C ALA A 518 7.80 5.49 -21.51
N TYR A 519 7.51 4.53 -20.62
CA TYR A 519 8.45 4.04 -19.62
C TYR A 519 9.73 3.51 -20.26
N TYR A 520 9.62 2.71 -21.32
CA TYR A 520 10.76 2.13 -22.02
C TYR A 520 11.72 3.21 -22.55
N PHE A 521 11.20 4.23 -23.23
CA PHE A 521 12.03 5.32 -23.74
C PHE A 521 12.66 6.16 -22.62
N ILE A 522 11.92 6.43 -21.54
CA ILE A 522 12.43 7.16 -20.37
C ILE A 522 13.50 6.34 -19.65
N ALA A 523 13.29 5.04 -19.47
CA ALA A 523 14.22 4.13 -18.81
C ALA A 523 15.53 3.99 -19.60
N GLN A 524 15.49 4.07 -20.94
CA GLN A 524 16.70 4.12 -21.76
C GLN A 524 17.50 5.40 -21.56
N ALA A 525 16.83 6.53 -21.36
CA ALA A 525 17.47 7.82 -21.12
C ALA A 525 17.90 8.01 -19.65
N TYR A 526 17.43 7.15 -18.74
CA TYR A 526 17.70 7.28 -17.30
C TYR A 526 19.12 6.81 -16.97
N VAL A 527 19.87 7.66 -16.27
CA VAL A 527 21.21 7.37 -15.78
C VAL A 527 21.15 7.17 -14.27
N TYR A 528 21.57 5.99 -13.82
CA TYR A 528 21.66 5.67 -12.39
C TYR A 528 22.66 6.58 -11.67
N LYS A 529 22.39 6.86 -10.40
CA LYS A 529 23.34 7.54 -9.52
C LYS A 529 24.60 6.67 -9.33
N ASN A 530 25.78 7.22 -9.63
CA ASN A 530 27.06 6.57 -9.34
C ASN A 530 27.31 6.56 -7.82
N LYS A 531 27.41 5.36 -7.23
CA LYS A 531 27.77 5.21 -5.80
C LYS A 531 29.27 5.43 -5.54
N GLU A 532 30.12 5.39 -6.57
CA GLU A 532 31.58 5.53 -6.44
C GLU A 532 32.03 6.96 -6.05
N ASP A 533 31.29 8.00 -6.50
CA ASP A 533 31.66 9.39 -6.20
C ASP A 533 31.51 9.76 -4.71
N HIS A 534 30.58 9.13 -3.98
CA HIS A 534 30.38 9.37 -2.55
C HIS A 534 31.31 8.57 -1.63
N VAL A 535 31.78 7.40 -2.07
CA VAL A 535 32.77 6.63 -1.30
C VAL A 535 34.13 7.31 -1.39
N ILE A 536 34.49 7.86 -2.55
CA ILE A 536 35.73 8.64 -2.70
C ILE A 536 35.63 9.96 -1.92
N SER A 537 34.48 10.66 -1.92
CA SER A 537 34.35 11.90 -1.14
C SER A 537 34.40 11.67 0.38
N ARG A 538 33.81 10.58 0.91
CA ARG A 538 33.89 10.25 2.35
C ARG A 538 35.21 9.60 2.78
N CYS A 539 35.93 8.93 1.88
CA CYS A 539 37.24 8.36 2.19
C CYS A 539 38.39 9.38 2.08
N VAL A 540 38.20 10.50 1.39
CA VAL A 540 39.21 11.57 1.27
C VAL A 540 39.17 12.57 2.44
N GLU A 541 38.11 12.59 3.24
CA GLU A 541 37.95 13.56 4.34
C GLU A 541 37.88 12.87 5.71
N PRO A 542 39.00 12.23 6.13
CA PRO A 542 39.55 12.58 7.43
C PRO A 542 41.08 12.44 7.44
N ARG A 543 41.83 13.41 6.87
CA ARG A 543 43.29 13.47 7.13
C ARG A 543 44.03 14.79 6.86
N LEU A 544 43.35 15.95 6.89
CA LEU A 544 44.03 17.25 6.77
C LEU A 544 43.50 18.32 7.74
N ILE A 545 43.38 17.97 9.03
CA ILE A 545 43.43 18.97 10.12
C ILE A 545 44.16 18.33 11.31
N GLN A 546 45.48 18.17 11.21
CA GLN A 546 46.43 18.07 12.32
C GLN A 546 47.86 17.98 11.74
N SER A 547 48.46 19.15 11.51
CA SER A 547 49.91 19.36 11.58
C SER A 547 50.16 20.86 11.70
#